data_AF-A0A0K0E1P7-F1
#
_entry.id   AF-A0A0K0E1P7-F1
#
_cell.length_a   1.000
_cell.length_b   1.000
_cell.length_c   1.000
_cell.angle_alpha   90.00
_cell.angle_beta   90.00
_cell.angle_gamma   90.00
#
_symmetry.space_group_name_H-M   'P 1'
#
loop_
_entity.id
_entity.type
_entity.pdbx_description
1 polymer ?
#
loop_
_entity_poly.entity_id
_entity_poly.type
_entity_poly.pdbx_seq_one_letter_code
_entity_poly.pdbx_strand_id
1 'polypeptide(L)'
;MPAEIDVKKDNTTIIKLKPSSDESSFNLNQTVSSNTIVPNRFKSIHPTRRGPEYSVKELFRINPSLLVALGFFPPFIGAFSSILMALVFHYDLISNYNWQCGRARFPSISRIINLPLERIPWQLFVLFHVPFRVIELCVGHVRYQRLMSVHCKWPKFYNFSRLCYTTFGFLEVIFLVFLSVIGERENIGVHVIFFYLMGFCGFIFYIANIICHSQSLWYLNPYGRISYYIKITTTLLYFISMPILFTAFFLYWKKCITIMYDIFALTEYTDFFLNITYHCCAFLDIRHKVIFSIRHVKPADKLS
;
A
#
# COMPACT_ATOMS: atom_id res chain seq x y z
N MET A 1 20.04 -2.11 -20.25
CA MET A 1 20.71 -1.03 -19.48
C MET A 1 21.63 -1.68 -18.45
N PRO A 2 22.95 -1.64 -18.64
CA PRO A 2 23.88 -2.02 -17.59
C PRO A 2 23.80 -0.98 -16.46
N ALA A 3 23.65 -1.45 -15.23
CA ALA A 3 23.70 -0.63 -14.02
C ALA A 3 25.01 -0.96 -13.31
N GLU A 4 25.85 0.05 -13.10
CA GLU A 4 27.09 -0.08 -12.35
C GLU A 4 26.80 0.20 -10.87
N ILE A 5 27.19 -0.72 -9.99
CA ILE A 5 27.01 -0.61 -8.53
C ILE A 5 28.30 -0.05 -7.96
N ASP A 6 28.30 1.24 -7.60
CA ASP A 6 29.44 1.86 -6.93
C ASP A 6 29.17 1.89 -5.42
N VAL A 7 30.01 1.17 -4.64
CA VAL A 7 29.89 1.06 -3.18
C VAL A 7 30.90 2.04 -2.57
N LYS A 8 30.41 3.17 -2.06
CA LYS A 8 31.24 4.07 -1.25
C LYS A 8 31.45 3.50 0.17
N LYS A 9 32.57 3.89 0.79
CA LYS A 9 33.00 3.53 2.16
C LYS A 9 31.97 3.76 3.27
N ASP A 10 30.89 4.49 3.00
CA ASP A 10 29.84 4.84 3.98
C ASP A 10 28.59 3.94 3.91
N ASN A 11 28.70 2.72 3.36
CA ASN A 11 27.59 1.76 3.16
C ASN A 11 26.39 2.30 2.33
N THR A 12 26.54 3.43 1.64
CA THR A 12 25.55 3.93 0.68
C THR A 12 25.79 3.33 -0.69
N THR A 13 24.83 2.55 -1.19
CA THR A 13 24.84 2.03 -2.57
C THR A 13 24.19 3.07 -3.49
N ILE A 14 24.93 3.59 -4.48
CA ILE A 14 24.38 4.52 -5.48
C ILE A 14 24.31 3.79 -6.83
N ILE A 15 23.14 3.77 -7.47
CA ILE A 15 22.97 3.25 -8.83
C ILE A 15 23.00 4.43 -9.81
N LYS A 16 24.07 4.55 -10.60
CA LYS A 16 24.11 5.48 -11.73
C LYS A 16 23.59 4.79 -12.99
N LEU A 17 22.57 5.38 -13.62
CA LEU A 17 22.11 4.98 -14.96
C LEU A 17 22.78 5.91 -15.99
N LYS A 18 23.57 5.35 -16.90
CA LYS A 18 24.21 6.10 -18.00
C LYS A 18 23.22 6.19 -19.18
N PRO A 19 22.98 7.38 -19.77
CA PRO A 19 22.25 7.47 -21.03
C PRO A 19 23.08 6.81 -22.14
N SER A 20 22.41 6.00 -22.97
CA SER A 20 23.02 5.33 -24.14
C SER A 20 23.29 6.38 -25.21
N SER A 21 24.57 6.61 -25.47
CA SER A 21 25.07 7.32 -26.64
C SER A 21 25.55 6.27 -27.63
N ASP A 22 24.66 5.77 -28.47
CA ASP A 22 25.00 5.11 -29.74
C ASP A 22 23.77 5.19 -30.65
N GLU A 23 23.62 6.36 -31.27
CA GLU A 23 23.09 6.46 -32.63
C GLU A 23 24.11 5.80 -33.57
N SER A 24 23.70 4.78 -34.33
CA SER A 24 24.04 4.63 -35.75
C SER A 24 23.67 3.25 -36.31
N SER A 25 23.08 3.28 -37.50
CA SER A 25 22.87 2.17 -38.45
C SER A 25 21.84 1.10 -38.12
N PHE A 26 20.60 1.48 -38.44
CA PHE A 26 19.53 0.65 -38.98
C PHE A 26 20.05 -0.41 -39.98
N ASN A 27 19.76 -1.70 -39.77
CA ASN A 27 19.51 -2.61 -40.88
C ASN A 27 18.44 -3.63 -40.50
N LEU A 28 17.31 -3.45 -41.16
CA LEU A 28 16.04 -4.10 -40.97
C LEU A 28 16.04 -5.41 -41.78
N ASN A 29 16.22 -6.56 -41.13
CA ASN A 29 15.86 -7.87 -41.70
C ASN A 29 15.99 -8.96 -40.62
N GLN A 30 14.95 -9.15 -39.81
CA GLN A 30 14.49 -10.51 -39.48
C GLN A 30 13.12 -10.47 -38.79
N THR A 31 12.16 -10.91 -39.58
CA THR A 31 10.78 -11.27 -39.34
C THR A 31 10.61 -12.28 -38.19
N VAL A 32 9.68 -11.95 -37.28
CA VAL A 32 8.61 -12.82 -36.73
C VAL A 32 9.00 -14.24 -36.30
N SER A 33 8.93 -14.53 -34.99
CA SER A 33 8.07 -15.63 -34.49
C SER A 33 8.00 -15.71 -32.95
N SER A 34 6.76 -15.66 -32.48
CA SER A 34 6.18 -16.41 -31.35
C SER A 34 6.84 -16.43 -29.97
N ASN A 35 6.19 -15.70 -29.05
CA ASN A 35 5.59 -16.24 -27.83
C ASN A 35 6.29 -17.46 -27.20
N THR A 36 7.35 -17.21 -26.43
CA THR A 36 7.83 -18.16 -25.42
C THR A 36 7.87 -17.44 -24.07
N ILE A 37 6.87 -17.75 -23.25
CA ILE A 37 6.85 -17.42 -21.82
C ILE A 37 8.07 -18.10 -21.21
N VAL A 38 9.15 -17.34 -20.97
CA VAL A 38 10.40 -17.86 -20.39
C VAL A 38 10.14 -18.29 -18.95
N PRO A 39 10.12 -19.61 -18.63
CA PRO A 39 9.77 -20.10 -17.29
C PRO A 39 10.90 -19.90 -16.26
N ASN A 40 12.05 -19.35 -16.67
CA ASN A 40 13.29 -19.36 -15.89
C ASN A 40 13.81 -17.98 -15.44
N ARG A 41 13.01 -16.90 -15.54
CA ARG A 41 13.49 -15.52 -15.22
C ARG A 41 13.85 -15.30 -13.75
N PHE A 42 13.54 -16.26 -12.85
CA PHE A 42 13.79 -16.16 -11.42
C PHE A 42 14.79 -17.18 -10.86
N LYS A 43 15.70 -17.75 -11.66
CA LYS A 43 16.84 -18.49 -11.08
C LYS A 43 17.59 -17.60 -10.09
N SER A 44 17.81 -18.10 -8.86
CA SER A 44 18.61 -17.40 -7.85
C SER A 44 19.99 -17.13 -8.44
N ILE A 45 20.43 -15.87 -8.48
CA ILE A 45 21.73 -15.50 -9.05
C ILE A 45 22.87 -16.18 -8.27
N HIS A 46 22.66 -16.53 -6.99
CA HIS A 46 23.55 -17.37 -6.21
C HIS A 46 22.75 -18.26 -5.22
N PRO A 47 22.39 -19.52 -5.55
CA PRO A 47 21.71 -20.41 -4.59
C PRO A 47 22.58 -20.72 -3.37
N THR A 48 23.90 -20.63 -3.55
CA THR A 48 24.90 -20.72 -2.49
C THR A 48 25.98 -19.68 -2.75
N ARG A 49 26.21 -18.75 -1.81
CA ARG A 49 27.40 -17.89 -1.84
C ARG A 49 28.32 -18.38 -0.72
N ARG A 50 29.47 -18.96 -1.10
CA ARG A 50 30.57 -19.23 -0.16
C ARG A 50 31.45 -17.99 -0.13
N GLY A 51 31.37 -17.23 0.95
CA GLY A 51 32.39 -16.25 1.30
C GLY A 51 33.43 -16.88 2.24
N PRO A 52 34.62 -16.28 2.40
CA PRO A 52 35.65 -16.78 3.32
C PRO A 52 35.14 -16.89 4.77
N GLU A 53 34.18 -16.05 5.17
CA GLU A 53 33.68 -15.98 6.55
C GLU A 53 32.30 -16.65 6.74
N TYR A 54 31.50 -16.77 5.66
CA TYR A 54 30.12 -17.26 5.76
C TYR A 54 29.68 -18.06 4.53
N SER A 55 28.92 -19.12 4.78
CA SER A 55 28.16 -19.87 3.77
C SER A 55 26.70 -19.44 3.82
N VAL A 56 26.21 -18.87 2.73
CA VAL A 56 24.83 -18.41 2.59
C VAL A 56 24.08 -19.34 1.64
N LYS A 57 23.05 -20.03 2.15
CA LYS A 57 22.14 -20.87 1.36
C LYS A 57 20.76 -20.24 1.30
N GLU A 58 20.22 -20.00 0.12
CA GLU A 58 18.83 -19.52 -0.03
C GLU A 58 17.87 -20.67 0.31
N LEU A 59 17.05 -20.51 1.36
CA LEU A 59 16.09 -21.51 1.80
C LEU A 59 14.84 -21.48 0.93
N PHE A 60 14.26 -20.28 0.75
CA PHE A 60 13.13 -20.08 -0.13
C PHE A 60 13.02 -18.62 -0.60
N ARG A 61 12.40 -18.44 -1.76
CA ARG A 61 12.15 -17.16 -2.41
C ARG A 61 10.66 -16.90 -2.48
N ILE A 62 10.19 -15.80 -1.92
CA ILE A 62 8.79 -15.39 -2.04
C ILE A 62 8.66 -14.50 -3.27
N ASN A 63 7.63 -14.74 -4.08
CA ASN A 63 7.26 -13.85 -5.17
C ASN A 63 6.80 -12.49 -4.60
N PRO A 64 7.49 -11.37 -4.88
CA PRO A 64 7.12 -10.06 -4.37
C PRO A 64 5.69 -9.65 -4.76
N SER A 65 5.25 -10.04 -5.96
CA SER A 65 3.88 -9.81 -6.42
C SER A 65 2.85 -10.50 -5.55
N LEU A 66 3.15 -11.71 -5.08
CA LEU A 66 2.26 -12.46 -4.19
C LEU A 66 2.22 -11.83 -2.79
N LEU A 67 3.38 -11.42 -2.26
CA LEU A 67 3.44 -10.77 -0.94
C LEU A 67 2.61 -9.48 -0.93
N VAL A 68 2.73 -8.67 -1.98
CA VAL A 68 1.93 -7.47 -2.21
C VAL A 68 0.45 -7.83 -2.35
N ALA A 69 0.10 -8.84 -3.16
CA ALA A 69 -1.29 -9.25 -3.34
C ALA A 69 -1.94 -9.67 -2.00
N LEU A 70 -1.26 -10.53 -1.22
CA LEU A 70 -1.69 -10.93 0.12
C LEU A 70 -1.72 -9.75 1.10
N GLY A 71 -0.93 -8.71 0.83
CA GLY A 71 -0.91 -7.49 1.61
C GLY A 71 -1.89 -6.41 1.18
N PHE A 72 -2.75 -6.60 0.17
CA PHE A 72 -3.72 -5.56 -0.26
C PHE A 72 -5.10 -6.08 -0.64
N PHE A 73 -5.20 -7.30 -1.17
CA PHE A 73 -6.49 -7.90 -1.54
C PHE A 73 -7.35 -8.34 -0.35
N PRO A 74 -6.80 -8.80 0.81
CA PRO A 74 -7.67 -9.26 1.89
C PRO A 74 -8.68 -8.21 2.38
N PRO A 75 -8.34 -6.94 2.66
CA PRO A 75 -9.34 -5.94 3.07
C PRO A 75 -10.45 -5.74 2.03
N PHE A 76 -10.13 -5.81 0.73
CA PHE A 76 -11.12 -5.74 -0.34
C PHE A 76 -12.07 -6.95 -0.31
N ILE A 77 -11.53 -8.17 -0.15
CA ILE A 77 -12.33 -9.39 -0.02
C ILE A 77 -13.18 -9.32 1.26
N GLY A 78 -12.62 -8.87 2.37
CA GLY A 78 -13.33 -8.70 3.64
C GLY A 78 -14.49 -7.72 3.53
N ALA A 79 -14.29 -6.55 2.94
CA ALA A 79 -15.36 -5.58 2.69
C ALA A 79 -16.44 -6.16 1.76
N PHE A 80 -16.04 -6.75 0.64
CA PHE A 80 -16.98 -7.34 -0.31
C PHE A 80 -17.82 -8.45 0.31
N SER A 81 -17.19 -9.37 1.06
CA SER A 81 -17.87 -10.42 1.81
C SER A 81 -18.81 -9.85 2.86
N SER A 82 -18.41 -8.81 3.60
CA SER A 82 -19.24 -8.16 4.62
C SER A 82 -20.48 -7.50 3.99
N ILE A 83 -20.30 -6.80 2.88
CA ILE A 83 -21.41 -6.16 2.12
C ILE A 83 -22.35 -7.23 1.56
N LEU A 84 -21.81 -8.30 0.97
CA LEU A 84 -22.63 -9.39 0.43
C LEU A 84 -23.43 -10.09 1.54
N MET A 85 -22.81 -10.36 2.69
CA MET A 85 -23.49 -10.95 3.83
C MET A 85 -24.59 -10.03 4.38
N ALA A 86 -24.34 -8.73 4.49
CA ALA A 86 -25.36 -7.77 4.90
C ALA A 86 -26.55 -7.73 3.94
N LEU A 87 -26.29 -7.76 2.62
CA LEU A 87 -27.34 -7.76 1.61
C LEU A 87 -28.19 -9.04 1.64
N VAL A 88 -27.60 -10.20 1.98
CA VAL A 88 -28.29 -11.49 1.99
C VAL A 88 -29.04 -11.73 3.30
N PHE A 89 -28.43 -11.45 4.45
CA PHE A 89 -28.98 -11.83 5.77
C PHE A 89 -29.65 -10.68 6.52
N HIS A 90 -29.20 -9.44 6.29
CA HIS A 90 -29.57 -8.29 7.12
C HIS A 90 -30.01 -7.08 6.29
N TYR A 91 -30.63 -7.31 5.12
CA TYR A 91 -31.04 -6.25 4.19
C TYR A 91 -31.90 -5.16 4.86
N ASP A 92 -32.85 -5.57 5.72
CA ASP A 92 -33.74 -4.66 6.43
C ASP A 92 -33.04 -3.82 7.52
N LEU A 93 -31.86 -4.26 7.99
CA LEU A 93 -31.07 -3.54 8.99
C LEU A 93 -30.10 -2.54 8.37
N ILE A 94 -29.71 -2.75 7.11
CA ILE A 94 -28.73 -1.91 6.41
C ILE A 94 -29.38 -0.95 5.41
N SER A 95 -30.52 -1.30 4.83
CA SER A 95 -31.20 -0.44 3.88
C SER A 95 -32.39 0.25 4.53
N ASN A 96 -32.52 1.55 4.27
CA ASN A 96 -33.73 2.30 4.59
C ASN A 96 -34.18 2.26 6.07
N TYR A 97 -33.20 2.23 6.99
CA TYR A 97 -33.40 2.11 8.43
C TYR A 97 -33.51 3.48 9.11
N ASN A 98 -34.09 3.50 10.31
CA ASN A 98 -34.10 4.70 11.14
C ASN A 98 -32.77 4.80 11.90
N TRP A 99 -32.08 5.92 11.71
CA TRP A 99 -30.91 6.31 12.48
C TRP A 99 -31.26 7.53 13.36
N GLN A 100 -30.29 8.01 14.14
CA GLN A 100 -30.54 8.99 15.21
C GLN A 100 -31.29 10.27 14.78
N CYS A 101 -31.05 10.75 13.56
CA CYS A 101 -31.63 11.98 13.03
C CYS A 101 -32.77 11.72 12.02
N GLY A 102 -33.13 10.46 11.79
CA GLY A 102 -34.16 10.07 10.83
C GLY A 102 -33.72 8.95 9.90
N ARG A 103 -34.43 8.82 8.78
CA ARG A 103 -34.27 7.70 7.86
C ARG A 103 -33.00 7.82 7.03
N ALA A 104 -32.12 6.83 7.13
CA ALA A 104 -30.91 6.68 6.31
C ALA A 104 -31.20 5.67 5.19
N ARG A 105 -30.92 6.03 3.94
CA ARG A 105 -31.22 5.17 2.79
C ARG A 105 -30.05 4.29 2.43
N PHE A 106 -28.84 4.84 2.49
CA PHE A 106 -27.60 4.14 2.17
C PHE A 106 -26.81 3.79 3.43
N PRO A 107 -26.41 2.51 3.61
CA PRO A 107 -25.52 2.14 4.71
C PRO A 107 -24.09 2.57 4.40
N SER A 108 -23.44 3.19 5.40
CA SER A 108 -21.99 3.39 5.42
C SER A 108 -21.26 2.05 5.53
N ILE A 109 -20.01 1.96 5.05
CA ILE A 109 -19.16 0.77 5.25
C ILE A 109 -19.00 0.53 6.75
N SER A 110 -18.73 1.58 7.52
CA SER A 110 -18.62 1.51 8.98
C SER A 110 -19.84 0.88 9.63
N ARG A 111 -21.07 1.14 9.14
CA ARG A 111 -22.29 0.50 9.65
C ARG A 111 -22.32 -1.00 9.32
N ILE A 112 -21.97 -1.37 8.09
CA ILE A 112 -22.01 -2.78 7.62
C ILE A 112 -21.02 -3.63 8.42
N ILE A 113 -19.76 -3.21 8.53
CA ILE A 113 -18.70 -3.99 9.21
C ILE A 113 -18.90 -4.06 10.74
N ASN A 114 -19.83 -3.28 11.28
CA ASN A 114 -20.16 -3.28 12.70
C ASN A 114 -21.32 -4.21 13.06
N LEU A 115 -22.00 -4.80 12.07
CA LEU A 115 -22.97 -5.85 12.34
C LEU A 115 -22.27 -7.14 12.81
N PRO A 116 -22.88 -7.93 13.72
CA PRO A 116 -22.18 -9.03 14.40
C PRO A 116 -21.62 -10.10 13.46
N LEU A 117 -22.34 -10.43 12.38
CA LEU A 117 -21.98 -11.51 11.47
C LEU A 117 -20.98 -11.02 10.41
N GLU A 118 -21.23 -9.83 9.86
CA GLU A 118 -20.45 -9.16 8.83
C GLU A 118 -19.09 -8.69 9.33
N ARG A 119 -18.99 -8.37 10.62
CA ARG A 119 -17.73 -8.04 11.28
C ARG A 119 -16.71 -9.17 11.17
N ILE A 120 -17.14 -10.43 11.15
CA ILE A 120 -16.26 -11.60 11.17
C ILE A 120 -15.34 -11.65 9.93
N PRO A 121 -15.87 -11.66 8.68
CA PRO A 121 -15.01 -11.62 7.50
C PRO A 121 -14.17 -10.34 7.46
N TRP A 122 -14.72 -9.17 7.80
CA TRP A 122 -13.96 -7.93 7.84
C TRP A 122 -12.72 -8.03 8.75
N GLN A 123 -12.92 -8.40 10.02
CA GLN A 123 -11.83 -8.52 10.99
C GLN A 123 -10.82 -9.59 10.58
N LEU A 124 -11.29 -10.77 10.12
CA LEU A 124 -10.40 -11.85 9.69
C LEU A 124 -9.45 -11.38 8.59
N PHE A 125 -9.98 -10.78 7.53
CA PHE A 125 -9.17 -10.38 6.39
C PHE A 125 -8.34 -9.12 6.64
N VAL A 126 -8.86 -8.14 7.39
CA VAL A 126 -8.10 -6.93 7.75
C VAL A 126 -6.92 -7.28 8.67
N LEU A 127 -7.16 -8.09 9.71
CA LEU A 127 -6.10 -8.50 10.64
C LEU A 127 -5.07 -9.40 9.96
N PHE A 128 -5.48 -10.30 9.07
CA PHE A 128 -4.57 -11.11 8.26
C PHE A 128 -3.64 -10.26 7.39
N HIS A 129 -4.13 -9.13 6.90
CA HIS A 129 -3.37 -8.21 6.05
C HIS A 129 -2.33 -7.37 6.80
N VAL A 130 -2.53 -7.10 8.09
CA VAL A 130 -1.67 -6.21 8.90
C VAL A 130 -0.18 -6.58 8.88
N PRO A 131 0.23 -7.85 9.11
CA PRO A 131 1.64 -8.23 9.06
C PRO A 131 2.30 -7.95 7.70
N PHE A 132 1.57 -8.16 6.60
CA PHE A 132 2.09 -7.90 5.26
C PHE A 132 2.28 -6.41 5.01
N ARG A 133 1.40 -5.55 5.52
CA ARG A 133 1.59 -4.09 5.47
C ARG A 133 2.80 -3.64 6.27
N VAL A 134 3.01 -4.21 7.45
CA VAL A 134 4.20 -3.93 8.25
C VAL A 134 5.48 -4.28 7.47
N ILE A 135 5.52 -5.45 6.80
CA ILE A 135 6.64 -5.83 5.95
C ILE A 135 6.80 -4.85 4.78
N GLU A 136 5.71 -4.44 4.13
CA GLU A 136 5.75 -3.47 3.02
C GLU A 136 6.33 -2.13 3.47
N LEU A 137 5.92 -1.60 4.62
CA LEU A 137 6.44 -0.34 5.17
C LEU A 137 7.94 -0.42 5.49
N CYS A 138 8.37 -1.52 6.12
CA CYS A 138 9.78 -1.76 6.42
C CYS A 138 10.63 -1.85 5.13
N VAL A 139 10.16 -2.59 4.13
CA VAL A 139 10.81 -2.71 2.82
C VAL A 139 10.82 -1.38 2.09
N GLY A 140 9.71 -0.63 2.16
CA GLY A 140 9.56 0.71 1.62
C GLY A 140 10.59 1.67 2.20
N HIS A 141 10.80 1.65 3.51
CA HIS A 141 11.80 2.47 4.20
C HIS A 141 13.22 2.22 3.65
N VAL A 142 13.64 0.95 3.62
CA VAL A 142 14.96 0.56 3.12
C VAL A 142 15.12 0.87 1.63
N ARG A 143 14.07 0.61 0.84
CA ARG A 143 14.03 0.89 -0.60
C ARG A 143 14.22 2.37 -0.90
N TYR A 144 13.52 3.25 -0.19
CA TYR A 144 13.63 4.68 -0.39
C TYR A 144 15.04 5.19 -0.07
N GLN A 145 15.65 4.68 1.01
CA GLN A 145 17.05 5.00 1.29
C GLN A 145 18.00 4.57 0.17
N ARG A 146 17.84 3.35 -0.36
CA ARG A 146 18.73 2.79 -1.38
C ARG A 146 18.56 3.41 -2.77
N LEU A 147 17.33 3.80 -3.12
CA LEU A 147 17.00 4.32 -4.45
C LEU A 147 16.93 5.84 -4.51
N MET A 148 17.48 6.54 -3.51
CA MET A 148 17.52 8.01 -3.52
C MET A 148 18.29 8.52 -4.76
N SER A 149 17.67 9.44 -5.51
CA SER A 149 18.29 10.04 -6.68
C SER A 149 19.55 10.82 -6.32
N VAL A 150 20.58 10.68 -7.17
CA VAL A 150 21.82 11.47 -7.07
C VAL A 150 21.55 12.96 -7.22
N HIS A 151 20.47 13.35 -7.91
CA HIS A 151 20.08 14.73 -8.15
C HIS A 151 19.13 15.29 -7.09
N CYS A 152 19.00 14.63 -5.92
CA CYS A 152 18.14 15.12 -4.85
C CYS A 152 18.71 16.42 -4.25
N LYS A 153 18.04 17.55 -4.52
CA LYS A 153 18.43 18.87 -4.03
C LYS A 153 18.29 19.02 -2.51
N TRP A 154 17.39 18.26 -1.88
CA TRP A 154 16.98 18.43 -0.48
C TRP A 154 17.05 17.12 0.33
N PRO A 155 18.25 16.56 0.56
CA PRO A 155 18.40 15.24 1.20
C PRO A 155 17.87 15.19 2.64
N LYS A 156 17.97 16.30 3.40
CA LYS A 156 17.43 16.39 4.77
C LYS A 156 15.90 16.27 4.77
N PHE A 157 15.23 17.01 3.89
CA PHE A 157 13.77 16.95 3.72
C PHE A 157 13.33 15.57 3.22
N TYR A 158 14.08 14.97 2.30
CA TYR A 158 13.82 13.61 1.84
C TYR A 158 13.86 12.58 2.97
N ASN A 159 14.90 12.62 3.81
CA ASN A 159 15.01 11.71 4.95
C ASN A 159 13.92 11.95 5.99
N PHE A 160 13.52 13.20 6.23
CA PHE A 160 12.37 13.53 7.06
C PHE A 160 11.07 12.93 6.49
N SER A 161 10.81 13.13 5.20
CA SER A 161 9.65 12.53 4.53
C SER A 161 9.67 11.00 4.58
N ARG A 162 10.86 10.38 4.51
CA ARG A 162 11.00 8.91 4.68
C ARG A 162 10.64 8.46 6.10
N LEU A 163 11.01 9.23 7.11
CA LEU A 163 10.61 8.97 8.49
C LEU A 163 9.08 9.13 8.64
N CYS A 164 8.50 10.22 8.14
CA CYS A 164 7.06 10.44 8.14
C CYS A 164 6.32 9.29 7.42
N TYR A 165 6.80 8.85 6.26
CA TYR A 165 6.24 7.70 5.52
C TYR A 165 6.16 6.47 6.42
N THR A 166 7.23 6.12 7.13
CA THR A 166 7.22 4.92 7.97
C THR A 166 6.37 5.10 9.22
N THR A 167 6.53 6.21 9.95
CA THR A 167 5.79 6.46 11.20
C THR A 167 4.29 6.57 10.96
N PHE A 168 3.85 7.40 10.00
CA PHE A 168 2.43 7.56 9.72
C PHE A 168 1.82 6.33 9.03
N GLY A 169 2.60 5.56 8.27
CA GLY A 169 2.15 4.27 7.76
C GLY A 169 1.91 3.25 8.88
N PHE A 170 2.78 3.19 9.89
CA PHE A 170 2.52 2.35 11.07
C PHE A 170 1.29 2.81 11.86
N LEU A 171 1.14 4.11 12.08
CA LEU A 171 -0.02 4.67 12.77
C LEU A 171 -1.32 4.42 12.00
N GLU A 172 -1.32 4.57 10.66
CA GLU A 172 -2.46 4.23 9.80
C GLU A 172 -2.90 2.78 10.03
N VAL A 173 -1.95 1.83 10.02
CA VAL A 173 -2.25 0.40 10.23
C VAL A 173 -2.76 0.13 11.65
N ILE A 174 -2.16 0.77 12.68
CA ILE A 174 -2.61 0.63 14.07
C ILE A 174 -4.03 1.16 14.25
N PHE A 175 -4.33 2.34 13.72
CA PHE A 175 -5.67 2.92 13.80
C PHE A 175 -6.70 2.14 12.97
N LEU A 176 -6.30 1.56 11.83
CA LEU A 176 -7.15 0.63 11.07
C LEU A 176 -7.51 -0.61 11.89
N VAL A 177 -6.56 -1.18 12.65
CA VAL A 177 -6.84 -2.30 13.58
C VAL A 177 -7.81 -1.86 14.66
N PHE A 178 -7.59 -0.72 15.32
CA PHE A 178 -8.50 -0.22 16.35
C PHE A 178 -9.89 0.07 15.81
N LEU A 179 -10.00 0.69 14.63
CA LEU A 179 -11.27 0.96 13.95
C LEU A 179 -12.03 -0.34 13.61
N SER A 180 -11.30 -1.41 13.29
CA SER A 180 -11.88 -2.71 12.94
C SER A 180 -12.30 -3.54 14.16
N VAL A 181 -11.61 -3.39 15.28
CA VAL A 181 -11.90 -4.12 16.53
C VAL A 181 -12.95 -3.40 17.37
N ILE A 182 -12.85 -2.08 17.49
CA ILE A 182 -13.75 -1.23 18.28
C ILE A 182 -14.75 -0.60 17.33
N GLY A 183 -15.93 -1.19 17.28
CA GLY A 183 -17.02 -0.71 16.46
C GLY A 183 -17.89 0.34 17.12
N GLU A 184 -18.87 0.81 16.35
CA GLU A 184 -19.89 1.76 16.82
C GLU A 184 -20.72 1.20 17.99
N ARG A 185 -20.83 -0.14 18.08
CA ARG A 185 -21.64 -0.85 19.09
C ARG A 185 -21.00 -0.84 20.47
N GLU A 186 -19.68 -0.84 20.51
CA GLU A 186 -18.90 -0.79 21.75
C GLU A 186 -18.77 0.66 22.24
N ASN A 187 -18.33 1.57 21.37
CA ASN A 187 -18.23 2.98 21.68
C ASN A 187 -18.16 3.82 20.39
N ILE A 188 -19.28 4.45 20.04
CA ILE A 188 -19.38 5.29 18.85
C ILE A 188 -18.39 6.47 18.84
N GLY A 189 -18.14 7.10 19.99
CA GLY A 189 -17.23 8.25 20.08
C GLY A 189 -15.78 7.84 19.77
N VAL A 190 -15.35 6.72 20.34
CA VAL A 190 -14.01 6.16 20.10
C VAL A 190 -13.86 5.69 18.65
N HIS A 191 -14.87 5.03 18.09
CA HIS A 191 -14.87 4.60 16.69
C HIS A 191 -14.67 5.78 15.73
N VAL A 192 -15.42 6.87 15.93
CA VAL A 192 -15.30 8.10 15.12
C VAL A 192 -13.92 8.75 15.27
N ILE A 193 -13.36 8.78 16.49
CA ILE A 193 -12.01 9.31 16.71
C ILE A 193 -10.97 8.50 15.93
N PHE A 194 -11.02 7.16 15.99
CA PHE A 194 -10.09 6.32 15.24
C PHE A 194 -10.27 6.45 13.73
N PHE A 195 -11.51 6.63 13.25
CA PHE A 195 -11.77 6.89 11.84
C PHE A 195 -11.02 8.14 11.36
N TYR A 196 -11.10 9.25 12.11
CA TYR A 196 -10.40 10.48 11.77
C TYR A 196 -8.87 10.36 11.91
N LEU A 197 -8.38 9.71 12.97
CA LEU A 197 -6.94 9.52 13.16
C LEU A 197 -6.34 8.64 12.06
N MET A 198 -7.04 7.58 11.65
CA MET A 198 -6.66 6.74 10.52
C MET A 198 -6.59 7.56 9.23
N GLY A 199 -7.63 8.32 8.89
CA GLY A 199 -7.65 9.13 7.67
C GLY A 199 -6.59 10.22 7.64
N PHE A 200 -6.38 10.92 8.76
CA PHE A 200 -5.34 11.94 8.88
C PHE A 200 -3.92 11.35 8.77
N CYS A 201 -3.65 10.23 9.44
CA CYS A 201 -2.37 9.53 9.32
C CYS A 201 -2.15 9.02 7.90
N GLY A 202 -3.18 8.44 7.27
CA GLY A 202 -3.15 7.99 5.88
C GLY A 202 -2.84 9.14 4.90
N PHE A 203 -3.42 10.32 5.13
CA PHE A 203 -3.15 11.49 4.29
C PHE A 203 -1.70 11.98 4.39
N ILE A 204 -1.15 12.08 5.60
CA ILE A 204 0.27 12.44 5.79
C ILE A 204 1.17 11.38 5.15
N PHE A 205 0.83 10.10 5.33
CA PHE A 205 1.51 8.99 4.69
C PHE A 205 1.51 9.13 3.15
N TYR A 206 0.39 9.51 2.53
CA TYR A 206 0.29 9.70 1.08
C TYR A 206 1.21 10.81 0.57
N ILE A 207 1.21 11.96 1.24
CA ILE A 207 2.09 13.09 0.89
C ILE A 207 3.56 12.67 1.03
N ALA A 208 3.93 12.07 2.17
CA ALA A 208 5.28 11.60 2.42
C ALA A 208 5.75 10.59 1.38
N ASN A 209 4.86 9.66 0.98
CA ASN A 209 5.12 8.66 -0.04
C ASN A 209 5.28 9.30 -1.43
N ILE A 210 4.44 10.26 -1.83
CA ILE A 210 4.61 11.00 -3.10
C ILE A 210 5.96 11.71 -3.15
N ILE A 211 6.34 12.42 -2.07
CA ILE A 211 7.64 13.10 -2.00
C ILE A 211 8.78 12.08 -2.15
N CYS A 212 8.72 10.97 -1.40
CA CYS A 212 9.72 9.91 -1.49
C CYS A 212 9.77 9.30 -2.90
N HIS A 213 8.61 9.08 -3.52
CA HIS A 213 8.45 8.50 -4.85
C HIS A 213 9.05 9.40 -5.94
N SER A 214 8.80 10.71 -5.87
CA SER A 214 9.31 11.70 -6.84
C SER A 214 10.84 11.70 -6.94
N GLN A 215 11.52 11.51 -5.80
CA GLN A 215 12.98 11.60 -5.70
C GLN A 215 13.68 10.24 -5.81
N SER A 216 12.96 9.13 -5.98
CA SER A 216 13.57 7.80 -6.03
C SER A 216 13.11 6.98 -7.23
N LEU A 217 11.83 6.62 -7.25
CA LEU A 217 11.26 5.67 -8.19
C LEU A 217 10.75 6.35 -9.48
N TRP A 218 10.59 7.67 -9.51
CA TRP A 218 10.15 8.44 -10.68
C TRP A 218 10.96 8.16 -11.96
N TYR A 219 12.28 7.98 -11.82
CA TYR A 219 13.20 7.75 -12.93
C TYR A 219 13.14 6.31 -13.48
N LEU A 220 12.38 5.41 -12.85
CA LEU A 220 12.26 4.01 -13.25
C LEU A 220 11.05 3.80 -14.18
N ASN A 221 11.26 4.07 -15.46
CA ASN A 221 10.26 3.83 -16.51
C ASN A 221 10.01 2.33 -16.78
N PRO A 222 8.80 1.93 -17.21
CA PRO A 222 7.57 2.74 -17.30
C PRO A 222 6.77 2.80 -15.99
N TYR A 223 6.91 1.79 -15.13
CA TYR A 223 6.04 1.60 -13.96
C TYR A 223 6.15 2.67 -12.88
N GLY A 224 7.33 3.27 -12.71
CA GLY A 224 7.55 4.36 -11.74
C GLY A 224 6.73 5.60 -12.04
N ARG A 225 6.62 5.99 -13.33
CA ARG A 225 5.78 7.14 -13.72
C ARG A 225 4.29 6.84 -13.59
N ILE A 226 3.85 5.67 -14.05
CA ILE A 226 2.43 5.26 -13.94
C ILE A 226 1.99 5.26 -12.48
N SER A 227 2.75 4.59 -11.61
CA SER A 227 2.49 4.58 -10.17
C SER A 227 2.45 5.99 -9.57
N TYR A 228 3.37 6.87 -9.99
CA TYR A 228 3.41 8.25 -9.49
C TYR A 228 2.16 9.04 -9.85
N TYR A 229 1.71 8.95 -11.10
CA TYR A 229 0.49 9.62 -11.52
C TYR A 229 -0.74 9.08 -10.79
N ILE A 230 -0.87 7.76 -10.61
CA ILE A 230 -2.00 7.19 -9.86
C ILE A 230 -1.98 7.68 -8.41
N LYS A 231 -0.80 7.68 -7.74
CA LYS A 231 -0.66 8.19 -6.37
C LYS A 231 -1.04 9.66 -6.23
N ILE A 232 -0.63 10.51 -7.18
CA ILE A 232 -1.03 11.92 -7.18
C ILE A 232 -2.55 12.04 -7.32
N THR A 233 -3.13 11.41 -8.34
CA THR A 233 -4.57 11.51 -8.60
C THR A 233 -5.39 11.02 -7.41
N THR A 234 -5.04 9.86 -6.85
CA THR A 234 -5.72 9.31 -5.67
C THR A 234 -5.57 10.19 -4.43
N THR A 235 -4.39 10.79 -4.20
CA THR A 235 -4.19 11.72 -3.08
C THR A 235 -4.98 13.01 -3.24
N LEU A 236 -5.07 13.55 -4.46
CA LEU A 236 -5.88 14.75 -4.75
C LEU A 236 -7.37 14.48 -4.55
N LEU A 237 -7.87 13.34 -5.03
CA LEU A 237 -9.26 12.93 -4.81
C LEU A 237 -9.54 12.73 -3.32
N TYR A 238 -8.63 12.10 -2.58
CA TYR A 238 -8.73 11.92 -1.14
C TYR A 238 -8.71 13.26 -0.38
N PHE A 239 -7.93 14.23 -0.83
CA PHE A 239 -7.90 15.57 -0.25
C PHE A 239 -9.22 16.31 -0.42
N ILE A 240 -9.90 16.11 -1.55
CA ILE A 240 -11.22 16.71 -1.83
C ILE A 240 -12.33 16.00 -1.05
N SER A 241 -12.25 14.69 -0.90
CA SER A 241 -13.29 13.90 -0.23
C SER A 241 -13.27 14.05 1.29
N MET A 242 -12.10 14.17 1.93
CA MET A 242 -11.97 14.39 3.39
C MET A 242 -12.83 15.54 3.95
N PRO A 243 -12.79 16.78 3.42
CA PRO A 243 -13.65 17.86 3.90
C PRO A 243 -15.14 17.61 3.61
N ILE A 244 -15.48 16.93 2.51
CA ILE A 244 -16.87 16.55 2.20
C ILE A 244 -17.37 15.56 3.26
N LEU A 245 -16.60 14.52 3.56
CA LEU A 245 -16.91 13.50 4.56
C LEU A 245 -17.11 14.14 5.94
N PHE A 246 -16.16 14.98 6.37
CA PHE A 246 -16.24 15.68 7.66
C PHE A 246 -17.46 16.61 7.74
N THR A 247 -17.69 17.41 6.70
CA THR A 247 -18.81 18.35 6.65
C THR A 247 -20.16 17.63 6.64
N ALA A 248 -20.28 16.55 5.85
CA ALA A 248 -21.49 15.74 5.80
C ALA A 248 -21.79 15.09 7.15
N PHE A 249 -20.78 14.50 7.79
CA PHE A 249 -20.94 13.92 9.13
C PHE A 249 -21.31 14.97 10.18
N PHE A 250 -20.65 16.12 10.18
CA PHE A 250 -20.94 17.23 11.09
C PHE A 250 -22.36 17.77 10.90
N LEU A 251 -22.80 17.99 9.65
CA LEU A 251 -24.14 18.49 9.35
C LEU A 251 -25.22 17.48 9.72
N TYR A 252 -24.97 16.18 9.53
CA TYR A 252 -25.88 15.14 9.99
C TYR A 252 -26.05 15.18 11.51
N TRP A 253 -24.94 15.17 12.26
CA TRP A 253 -24.97 15.12 13.72
C TRP A 253 -25.41 16.41 14.42
N LYS A 254 -25.03 17.58 13.89
CA LYS A 254 -25.33 18.88 14.53
C LYS A 254 -26.59 19.55 14.01
N LYS A 255 -26.94 19.34 12.75
CA LYS A 255 -28.11 19.97 12.11
C LYS A 255 -29.22 18.99 11.74
N CYS A 256 -29.07 17.69 12.04
CA CYS A 256 -30.08 16.68 11.79
C CYS A 256 -30.52 16.60 10.31
N ILE A 257 -29.62 16.95 9.38
CA ILE A 257 -29.92 16.94 7.94
C ILE A 257 -29.73 15.51 7.43
N THR A 258 -30.82 14.77 7.27
CA THR A 258 -30.82 13.33 6.94
C THR A 258 -30.04 12.99 5.67
N ILE A 259 -30.16 13.80 4.61
CA ILE A 259 -29.47 13.57 3.33
C ILE A 259 -27.94 13.59 3.46
N MET A 260 -27.41 14.27 4.48
CA MET A 260 -25.96 14.35 4.70
C MET A 260 -25.37 13.01 5.13
N TYR A 261 -26.18 12.11 5.71
CA TYR A 261 -25.72 10.75 5.99
C TYR A 261 -25.47 9.94 4.72
N ASP A 262 -26.37 10.05 3.73
CA ASP A 262 -26.20 9.35 2.46
C ASP A 262 -24.96 9.87 1.70
N ILE A 263 -24.70 11.19 1.77
CA ILE A 263 -23.47 11.80 1.22
C ILE A 263 -22.23 11.29 1.96
N PHE A 264 -22.27 11.22 3.29
CA PHE A 264 -21.20 10.66 4.11
C PHE A 264 -20.91 9.20 3.70
N ALA A 265 -21.94 8.35 3.60
CA ALA A 265 -21.79 6.96 3.23
C ALA A 265 -21.16 6.81 1.83
N LEU A 266 -21.64 7.55 0.83
CA LEU A 266 -21.06 7.52 -0.53
C LEU A 266 -19.59 7.97 -0.55
N THR A 267 -19.27 9.01 0.22
CA THR A 267 -17.89 9.53 0.32
C THR A 267 -16.99 8.51 1.00
N GLU A 268 -17.47 7.81 2.03
CA GLU A 268 -16.72 6.74 2.69
C GLU A 268 -16.42 5.56 1.75
N TYR A 269 -17.37 5.11 0.93
CA TYR A 269 -17.10 4.09 -0.11
C TYR A 269 -16.02 4.56 -1.09
N THR A 270 -16.11 5.83 -1.51
CA THR A 270 -15.12 6.43 -2.41
C THR A 270 -13.75 6.46 -1.77
N ASP A 271 -13.64 6.89 -0.52
CA ASP A 271 -12.40 6.95 0.23
C ASP A 271 -11.79 5.58 0.47
N PHE A 272 -12.61 4.59 0.80
CA PHE A 272 -12.17 3.20 0.92
C PHE A 272 -11.57 2.68 -0.40
N PHE A 273 -12.25 2.91 -1.52
CA PHE A 273 -11.75 2.52 -2.84
C PHE A 273 -10.47 3.26 -3.24
N LEU A 274 -10.39 4.57 -2.98
CA LEU A 274 -9.19 5.38 -3.21
C LEU A 274 -8.02 4.87 -2.38
N ASN A 275 -8.27 4.51 -1.11
CA ASN A 275 -7.25 4.00 -0.20
C ASN A 275 -6.68 2.66 -0.68
N ILE A 276 -7.54 1.72 -1.06
CA ILE A 276 -7.11 0.44 -1.66
C ILE A 276 -6.32 0.69 -2.96
N THR A 277 -6.84 1.55 -3.84
CA THR A 277 -6.18 1.85 -5.12
C THR A 277 -4.80 2.46 -4.92
N TYR A 278 -4.67 3.38 -3.96
CA TYR A 278 -3.39 3.99 -3.59
C TYR A 278 -2.38 2.94 -3.17
N HIS A 279 -2.76 2.06 -2.24
CA HIS A 279 -1.88 1.05 -1.69
C HIS A 279 -1.55 -0.06 -2.71
N CYS A 280 -2.48 -0.40 -3.61
CA CYS A 280 -2.23 -1.28 -4.76
C CYS A 280 -1.12 -0.76 -5.69
N CYS A 281 -0.81 0.55 -5.70
CA CYS A 281 0.32 1.08 -6.46
C CYS A 281 1.68 0.49 -6.00
N ALA A 282 1.77 -0.02 -4.77
CA ALA A 282 2.95 -0.74 -4.30
C ALA A 282 3.29 -1.96 -5.18
N PHE A 283 2.30 -2.57 -5.84
CA PHE A 283 2.53 -3.61 -6.84
C PHE A 283 3.39 -3.11 -7.99
N LEU A 284 3.05 -1.94 -8.56
CA LEU A 284 3.83 -1.31 -9.64
C LEU A 284 5.23 -0.88 -9.16
N ASP A 285 5.34 -0.49 -7.89
CA ASP A 285 6.60 -0.06 -7.30
C ASP A 285 7.57 -1.20 -7.00
N ILE A 286 7.06 -2.39 -6.68
CA ILE A 286 7.86 -3.54 -6.25
C ILE A 286 8.12 -4.51 -7.40
N ARG A 287 7.18 -4.62 -8.34
CA ARG A 287 7.22 -5.59 -9.44
C ARG A 287 8.57 -5.54 -10.18
N HIS A 288 9.25 -6.69 -10.17
CA HIS A 288 10.57 -6.92 -10.76
C HIS A 288 11.76 -6.14 -10.14
N LYS A 289 11.58 -5.42 -9.03
CA LYS A 289 12.63 -4.58 -8.41
C LYS A 289 13.15 -5.11 -7.07
N VAL A 290 12.32 -5.84 -6.34
CA VAL A 290 12.69 -6.43 -5.03
C VAL A 290 12.67 -7.95 -5.14
N ILE A 291 13.53 -8.62 -4.38
CA ILE A 291 13.53 -10.07 -4.21
C ILE A 291 13.42 -10.35 -2.72
N PHE A 292 12.38 -11.09 -2.33
CA PHE A 292 12.25 -11.61 -0.98
C PHE A 292 12.85 -13.00 -0.93
N SER A 293 13.95 -13.17 -0.22
CA SER A 293 14.62 -14.47 -0.05
C SER A 293 14.98 -14.67 1.41
N ILE A 294 14.58 -15.80 2.00
CA ILE A 294 15.09 -16.22 3.30
C ILE A 294 16.36 -17.01 3.06
N ARG A 295 17.43 -16.66 3.79
CA ARG A 295 18.75 -17.24 3.62
C ARG A 295 19.25 -17.79 4.95
N HIS A 296 19.74 -19.02 4.91
CA HIS A 296 20.46 -19.64 6.00
C HIS A 296 21.92 -19.23 5.92
N VAL A 297 22.40 -18.51 6.93
CA VAL A 297 23.80 -18.05 7.02
C VAL A 297 24.53 -18.91 8.05
N LYS A 298 25.50 -19.71 7.62
CA LYS A 298 26.43 -20.42 8.51
C LYS A 298 27.78 -19.69 8.54
N PRO A 299 28.41 -19.51 9.71
CA PRO A 299 29.83 -19.17 9.74
C PRO A 299 30.63 -20.30 9.07
N ALA A 300 31.65 -19.93 8.28
CA ALA A 300 32.46 -20.88 7.51
C ALA A 300 33.13 -21.94 8.41
N ASP A 301 33.43 -21.58 9.65
CA ASP A 301 34.11 -22.42 10.65
C ASP A 301 33.26 -23.61 11.17
N LYS A 302 31.99 -23.71 10.76
CA LYS A 302 31.08 -24.83 11.12
C LYS A 302 30.66 -25.68 9.93
N LEU A 303 31.42 -25.66 8.83
CA LEU A 303 31.33 -26.65 7.75
C LEU A 303 32.35 -27.77 7.97
N SER A 304 32.07 -28.64 8.93
CA SER A 304 32.63 -29.99 9.07
C SER A 304 31.49 -31.00 8.99
#